data_AF-A0A3L8C5Y2-F1
#
_entry.id   AF-A0A3L8C5Y2-F1
#
_cell.length_a   1.000
_cell.length_b   1.000
_cell.length_c   1.000
_cell.angle_alpha   90.00
_cell.angle_beta   90.00
_cell.angle_gamma   90.00
#
_symmetry.space_group_name_H-M   'P 1'
#
loop_
_entity.id
_entity.type
_entity.pdbx_description
1 polymer ?
#
loop_
_entity_poly.entity_id
_entity_poly.type
_entity_poly.pdbx_seq_one_letter_code
_entity_poly.pdbx_strand_id
1 'polypeptide(L)'
;AFGVWALISGKIGFGMSVGITITLGIVVDDTIHFLAKYKYAREQLHFNNYDSVQYAMDTVGVAMLLTTAMMSIAFTSLLFSDFIPNQDLGLITIVTIVCAVLVDLILLPILLLKLFGDEPRTQFNSESGTDSNARLEGY
;
A
#
# COMPACT_ATOMS: atom_id res chain seq x y z
N ALA A 1 -14.94 3.00 8.59
CA ALA A 1 -15.97 3.88 7.97
C ALA A 1 -17.39 3.62 8.51
N PHE A 2 -18.06 2.51 8.15
CA PHE A 2 -19.46 2.25 8.54
C PHE A 2 -19.74 2.24 10.06
N GLY A 3 -18.83 1.72 10.88
CA GLY A 3 -19.00 1.74 12.34
C GLY A 3 -19.04 3.15 12.93
N VAL A 4 -18.19 4.06 12.44
CA VAL A 4 -18.17 5.47 12.87
C VAL A 4 -19.43 6.19 12.38
N TRP A 5 -19.85 5.94 11.13
CA TRP A 5 -21.07 6.53 10.57
C TRP A 5 -22.35 6.10 11.31
N ALA A 6 -22.43 4.82 11.69
CA ALA A 6 -23.54 4.27 12.43
C ALA A 6 -23.74 4.97 13.78
N LEU A 7 -22.66 5.45 14.42
CA LEU A 7 -22.73 6.17 15.69
C LEU A 7 -23.19 7.63 15.53
N ILE A 8 -23.01 8.25 14.36
CA ILE A 8 -23.27 9.68 14.16
C ILE A 8 -24.69 9.95 13.63
N SER A 9 -25.16 9.20 12.63
CA SER A 9 -26.37 9.59 11.88
C SER A 9 -27.34 8.44 11.57
N GLY A 10 -26.85 7.20 11.44
CA GLY A 10 -27.64 5.99 11.19
C GLY A 10 -28.43 5.94 9.87
N LYS A 11 -28.55 7.06 9.14
CA LYS A 11 -29.21 7.16 7.83
C LYS A 11 -28.21 6.97 6.71
N ILE A 12 -28.52 6.09 5.76
CA ILE A 12 -27.74 5.92 4.51
C ILE A 12 -28.38 6.80 3.44
N GLY A 13 -27.76 7.94 3.15
CA GLY A 13 -28.19 8.88 2.13
C GLY A 13 -27.48 8.69 0.79
N PHE A 14 -27.87 9.48 -0.21
CA PHE A 14 -27.24 9.48 -1.53
C PHE A 14 -25.74 9.84 -1.47
N GLY A 15 -25.37 10.84 -0.66
CA GLY A 15 -23.96 11.27 -0.49
C GLY A 15 -23.05 10.14 0.01
N MET A 16 -23.57 9.27 0.88
CA MET A 16 -22.85 8.10 1.39
C MET A 16 -22.52 7.09 0.28
N SER A 17 -23.50 6.75 -0.57
CA SER A 17 -23.29 5.79 -1.66
C SER A 17 -22.26 6.29 -2.67
N VAL A 18 -22.28 7.59 -2.97
CA VAL A 18 -21.29 8.21 -3.86
C VAL A 18 -19.92 8.21 -3.21
N GLY A 19 -19.83 8.59 -1.93
CA GLY A 19 -18.56 8.62 -1.18
C GLY A 19 -17.88 7.26 -1.09
N ILE A 20 -18.64 6.20 -0.83
CA ILE A 20 -18.11 4.83 -0.80
C ILE A 20 -17.57 4.42 -2.18
N THR A 21 -18.29 4.74 -3.26
CA THR A 21 -17.85 4.45 -4.61
C THR A 21 -16.53 5.15 -4.95
N ILE A 22 -16.43 6.45 -4.63
CA ILE A 22 -15.21 7.25 -4.89
C ILE A 22 -14.05 6.74 -4.06
N THR A 23 -14.27 6.54 -2.76
CA THR A 23 -13.22 6.07 -1.84
C THR A 23 -12.68 4.71 -2.24
N LEU A 24 -13.54 3.76 -2.62
CA LEU A 24 -13.09 2.46 -3.10
C LEU A 24 -12.13 2.58 -4.30
N GLY A 25 -12.38 3.52 -5.22
CA GLY A 25 -11.46 3.80 -6.32
C GLY A 25 -10.09 4.27 -5.84
N ILE A 26 -10.06 5.18 -4.86
CA ILE A 26 -8.82 5.70 -4.27
C ILE A 26 -8.05 4.59 -3.54
N VAL A 27 -8.72 3.80 -2.69
CA VAL A 27 -8.06 2.70 -1.94
C VAL A 27 -7.44 1.67 -2.89
N VAL A 28 -8.15 1.32 -3.96
CA VAL A 28 -7.63 0.37 -4.96
C VAL A 28 -6.42 0.95 -5.70
N ASP A 29 -6.44 2.24 -6.04
CA ASP A 29 -5.30 2.92 -6.67
C ASP A 29 -4.05 2.92 -5.77
N ASP A 30 -4.20 3.30 -4.50
CA ASP A 30 -3.12 3.31 -3.50
C ASP A 30 -2.50 1.89 -3.34
N THR A 31 -3.36 0.86 -3.25
CA THR A 31 -2.91 -0.54 -3.18
C THR A 31 -2.13 -0.97 -4.43
N ILE A 32 -2.62 -0.63 -5.62
CA ILE A 32 -1.95 -0.96 -6.88
C ILE A 32 -0.60 -0.25 -6.97
N HIS A 33 -0.55 1.01 -6.56
CA HIS A 33 0.67 1.80 -6.57
C HIS A 33 1.77 1.18 -5.68
N PHE A 34 1.39 0.74 -4.48
CA PHE A 34 2.29 0.00 -3.59
C PHE A 34 2.73 -1.34 -4.20
N LEU A 35 1.77 -2.15 -4.66
CA LEU A 35 2.05 -3.48 -5.17
C LEU A 35 2.94 -3.45 -6.43
N ALA A 36 2.77 -2.44 -7.28
CA ALA A 36 3.62 -2.22 -8.44
C ALA A 36 5.09 -2.01 -8.06
N LYS A 37 5.35 -1.26 -6.98
CA LYS A 37 6.71 -1.01 -6.48
C LYS A 37 7.30 -2.21 -5.75
N TYR A 38 6.49 -2.96 -5.01
CA TYR A 38 6.90 -4.26 -4.46
C TYR A 38 7.29 -5.23 -5.58
N LYS A 39 6.43 -5.37 -6.61
CA LYS A 39 6.69 -6.24 -7.76
C LYS A 39 7.94 -5.81 -8.52
N TYR A 40 8.13 -4.51 -8.72
CA TYR A 40 9.34 -3.96 -9.31
C TYR A 40 10.60 -4.35 -8.51
N ALA A 41 10.57 -4.24 -7.18
CA ALA A 41 11.69 -4.66 -6.34
C ALA A 41 11.99 -6.17 -6.44
N ARG A 42 10.94 -7.00 -6.52
CA ARG A 42 11.11 -8.45 -6.63
C ARG A 42 11.65 -8.87 -8.00
N GLU A 43 11.12 -8.29 -9.08
CA GLU A 43 11.43 -8.69 -10.46
C GLU A 43 12.68 -8.04 -11.02
N GLN A 44 12.92 -6.76 -10.72
CA GLN A 44 14.01 -5.97 -11.32
C GLN A 44 15.22 -5.83 -10.40
N LEU A 45 14.99 -5.71 -9.09
CA LEU A 45 16.09 -5.59 -8.11
C LEU A 45 16.48 -6.94 -7.49
N HIS A 46 15.72 -8.01 -7.78
CA HIS A 46 15.91 -9.36 -7.25
C HIS A 46 16.04 -9.40 -5.71
N PHE A 47 15.36 -8.49 -5.03
CA PHE A 47 15.35 -8.40 -3.58
C PHE A 47 14.58 -9.59 -2.98
N ASN A 48 14.96 -9.98 -1.75
CA ASN A 48 14.17 -10.96 -1.02
C ASN A 48 12.78 -10.39 -0.70
N ASN A 49 11.82 -11.23 -0.29
CA ASN A 49 10.47 -10.76 0.03
C ASN A 49 10.49 -9.63 1.07
N TYR A 50 11.23 -9.82 2.17
CA TYR A 50 11.40 -8.79 3.21
C TYR A 50 11.97 -7.47 2.66
N ASP A 51 13.07 -7.55 1.91
CA ASP A 51 13.73 -6.36 1.34
C ASP A 51 12.84 -5.65 0.30
N SER A 52 12.03 -6.41 -0.45
CA SER A 52 11.08 -5.87 -1.43
C SER A 52 9.93 -5.12 -0.76
N VAL A 53 9.40 -5.65 0.34
CA VAL A 53 8.38 -4.96 1.16
C VAL A 53 8.97 -3.70 1.77
N GLN A 54 10.17 -3.77 2.34
CA GLN A 54 10.83 -2.61 2.93
C GLN A 54 11.11 -1.51 1.88
N TYR A 55 11.57 -1.89 0.69
CA TYR A 55 11.76 -0.96 -0.42
C TYR A 55 10.46 -0.27 -0.85
N ALA A 56 9.36 -1.04 -0.96
CA ALA A 56 8.06 -0.50 -1.31
C ALA A 56 7.54 0.46 -0.24
N MET A 57 7.71 0.14 1.05
CA MET A 57 7.34 1.01 2.17
C MET A 57 8.13 2.32 2.17
N ASP A 58 9.44 2.29 1.94
CA ASP A 58 10.28 3.49 1.95
C ASP A 58 10.01 4.40 0.74
N THR A 59 9.75 3.79 -0.42
CA THR A 59 9.49 4.55 -1.66
C THR A 59 8.06 5.10 -1.70
N VAL A 60 7.07 4.27 -1.41
CA VAL A 60 5.65 4.57 -1.65
C VAL A 60 4.94 5.03 -0.39
N GLY A 61 5.40 4.65 0.80
CA GLY A 61 4.74 4.98 2.05
C GLY A 61 4.59 6.49 2.26
N VAL A 62 5.66 7.25 2.02
CA VAL A 62 5.61 8.73 2.10
C VAL A 62 4.70 9.31 1.01
N ALA A 63 4.72 8.74 -0.21
CA ALA A 63 3.86 9.18 -1.29
C ALA A 63 2.37 8.99 -0.96
N MET A 64 1.98 7.84 -0.39
CA MET A 64 0.58 7.57 0.01
C MET A 64 0.11 8.48 1.15
N LEU A 65 1.00 8.82 2.10
CA LEU A 65 0.67 9.78 3.15
C LEU A 65 0.43 11.18 2.58
N LEU A 66 1.24 11.59 1.60
CA LEU A 66 1.07 12.89 0.93
C LEU A 66 -0.24 12.93 0.13
N THR A 67 -0.56 11.91 -0.67
CA THR A 67 -1.82 11.86 -1.42
C THR A 67 -3.02 11.83 -0.48
N THR A 68 -2.95 11.06 0.61
CA THR A 68 -3.98 11.03 1.66
C THR A 68 -4.19 12.39 2.31
N ALA A 69 -3.12 13.12 2.60
CA ALA A 69 -3.21 14.48 3.16
C ALA A 69 -3.89 15.44 2.17
N MET A 70 -3.51 15.39 0.89
CA MET A 70 -4.13 16.21 -0.16
C MET A 70 -5.61 15.90 -0.32
N MET A 71 -5.98 14.61 -0.35
CA MET A 71 -7.37 14.19 -0.40
C MET A 71 -8.15 14.64 0.84
N SER A 72 -7.57 14.49 2.03
CA SER A 72 -8.21 14.91 3.28
C SER A 72 -8.54 16.41 3.26
N ILE A 73 -7.63 17.25 2.77
CA ILE A 73 -7.88 18.70 2.61
C ILE A 73 -8.99 18.95 1.59
N ALA A 74 -8.97 18.26 0.45
CA ALA A 74 -10.00 18.40 -0.58
C ALA A 74 -11.40 18.04 -0.07
N PHE A 75 -11.54 16.90 0.63
CA PHE A 75 -12.82 16.47 1.19
C PHE A 75 -13.25 17.28 2.42
N THR A 76 -12.30 17.88 3.14
CA THR A 76 -12.63 18.83 4.23
C THR A 76 -13.34 20.05 3.67
N SER A 77 -12.98 20.51 2.46
CA SER A 77 -13.70 21.58 1.77
C SER A 77 -15.19 21.28 1.57
N LEU A 78 -15.55 20.01 1.33
CA LEU A 78 -16.94 19.59 1.16
C LEU A 78 -17.76 19.70 2.45
N LEU A 79 -17.12 19.63 3.63
CA LEU A 79 -17.79 19.81 4.93
C LEU A 79 -18.27 21.25 5.15
N PHE A 80 -17.64 22.24 4.52
CA PHE A 80 -18.06 23.63 4.59
C PHE A 80 -19.24 23.96 3.66
N SER A 81 -19.74 22.99 2.89
CA SER A 81 -20.89 23.19 2.01
C SER A 81 -22.20 23.23 2.82
N ASP A 82 -23.10 24.15 2.50
CA ASP A 82 -24.44 24.24 3.11
C ASP A 82 -25.39 23.11 2.69
N PHE A 83 -25.00 22.29 1.72
CA PHE A 83 -25.81 21.18 1.21
C PHE A 83 -25.50 19.89 1.96
N ILE A 84 -26.47 19.38 2.75
CA ILE A 84 -26.31 18.18 3.60
C ILE A 84 -25.67 16.98 2.87
N PRO A 85 -26.07 16.61 1.63
CA PRO A 85 -25.42 15.51 0.92
C PRO A 85 -23.92 15.69 0.68
N ASN A 86 -23.43 16.93 0.55
CA ASN A 86 -22.00 17.20 0.40
C ASN A 86 -21.25 17.04 1.73
N GLN A 87 -21.87 17.43 2.85
CA GLN A 87 -21.30 17.23 4.18
C GLN A 87 -21.19 15.73 4.49
N ASP A 88 -22.25 14.96 4.24
CA ASP A 88 -22.26 13.50 4.41
C ASP A 88 -21.16 12.84 3.55
N LEU A 89 -21.06 13.25 2.29
CA LEU A 89 -20.04 12.80 1.34
C LEU A 89 -18.62 13.11 1.85
N GLY A 90 -18.38 14.33 2.30
CA GLY A 90 -17.08 14.74 2.85
C GLY A 90 -16.69 13.92 4.07
N LEU A 91 -17.61 13.75 5.02
CA LEU A 91 -17.34 13.09 6.29
C LEU A 91 -17.02 11.61 6.10
N ILE A 92 -17.85 10.88 5.33
CA ILE A 92 -17.59 9.45 5.09
C ILE A 92 -16.29 9.24 4.34
N THR A 93 -15.97 10.13 3.42
CA THR A 93 -14.79 10.00 2.58
C THR A 93 -13.51 10.21 3.38
N ILE A 94 -13.43 11.27 4.19
CA ILE A 94 -12.27 11.51 5.05
C ILE A 94 -12.03 10.32 5.99
N VAL A 95 -13.08 9.86 6.68
CA VAL A 95 -12.95 8.71 7.59
C VAL A 95 -12.49 7.45 6.85
N THR A 96 -12.97 7.25 5.61
CA THR A 96 -12.61 6.07 4.82
C THR A 96 -11.17 6.14 4.35
N ILE A 97 -10.71 7.26 3.81
CA ILE A 97 -9.33 7.41 3.29
C ILE A 97 -8.31 7.30 4.45
N VAL A 98 -8.60 7.91 5.60
CA VAL A 98 -7.73 7.77 6.78
C VAL A 98 -7.66 6.32 7.26
N CYS A 99 -8.78 5.60 7.29
CA CYS A 99 -8.75 4.17 7.58
C CYS A 99 -8.00 3.38 6.50
N ALA A 100 -8.15 3.74 5.22
CA ALA A 100 -7.54 3.04 4.10
C ALA A 100 -6.02 3.13 4.15
N VAL A 101 -5.45 4.33 4.31
CA VAL A 101 -3.98 4.48 4.36
C VAL A 101 -3.37 3.71 5.54
N LEU A 102 -4.07 3.62 6.67
CA LEU A 102 -3.63 2.81 7.80
C LEU A 102 -3.65 1.32 7.47
N VAL A 103 -4.70 0.87 6.78
CA VAL A 103 -4.81 -0.52 6.31
C VAL A 103 -3.73 -0.82 5.27
N ASP A 104 -3.49 0.07 4.31
CA ASP A 104 -2.52 -0.15 3.25
C ASP A 104 -1.08 -0.15 3.78
N LEU A 105 -0.75 0.72 4.75
CA LEU A 105 0.59 0.74 5.34
C LEU A 105 0.82 -0.40 6.36
N ILE A 106 -0.22 -0.99 6.95
CA ILE A 106 -0.06 -2.03 7.97
C ILE A 106 -0.42 -3.41 7.42
N LEU A 107 -1.64 -3.57 6.91
CA LEU A 107 -2.18 -4.86 6.47
C LEU A 107 -1.48 -5.36 5.21
N LEU A 108 -1.26 -4.48 4.23
CA LEU A 108 -0.66 -4.85 2.95
C LEU A 108 0.74 -5.48 3.09
N PRO A 109 1.72 -4.88 3.80
CA PRO A 109 3.05 -5.48 3.98
C PRO A 109 2.99 -6.80 4.75
N ILE A 110 2.13 -6.91 5.77
CA ILE A 110 1.93 -8.15 6.52
C ILE A 110 1.37 -9.26 5.62
N LEU A 111 0.41 -8.92 4.76
CA LEU A 111 -0.21 -9.87 3.84
C LEU A 111 0.78 -10.35 2.78
N LEU A 112 1.61 -9.44 2.24
CA LEU A 112 2.68 -9.76 1.30
C LEU A 112 3.75 -10.69 1.90
N LEU A 113 4.21 -10.41 3.13
CA LEU A 113 5.16 -11.24 3.85
C LEU A 113 4.61 -12.66 4.11
N LYS A 114 3.33 -12.77 4.48
CA LYS A 114 2.70 -14.06 4.78
C LYS A 114 2.36 -14.87 3.53
N LEU A 115 1.92 -14.21 2.45
CA LEU A 115 1.47 -14.88 1.23
C LEU A 115 2.64 -15.33 0.34
N PHE A 116 3.72 -14.54 0.28
CA PHE A 116 4.88 -14.81 -0.57
C PHE A 116 6.10 -15.29 0.22
N GLY A 117 5.89 -15.90 1.40
CA GLY A 117 6.93 -16.34 2.33
C GLY A 117 8.14 -16.99 1.65
N ASP A 118 9.33 -16.66 2.15
CA ASP A 118 10.64 -16.86 1.51
C ASP A 118 10.74 -18.16 0.68
N GLU A 119 10.94 -18.02 -0.63
CA GLU A 119 11.49 -19.13 -1.41
C GLU A 119 12.93 -19.36 -0.95
N PRO A 120 13.30 -20.59 -0.54
CA PRO A 120 14.66 -20.89 -0.12
C PRO A 120 15.64 -20.53 -1.24
N ARG A 121 16.63 -19.69 -0.94
CA ARG A 121 17.74 -19.41 -1.86
C ARG A 121 18.40 -20.74 -2.23
N THR A 122 18.18 -21.20 -3.46
CA THR A 122 19.13 -22.11 -4.11
C THR A 122 20.44 -21.33 -4.24
N GLN A 123 21.35 -21.53 -3.29
CA GLN A 123 22.69 -20.99 -3.36
C GLN A 123 23.33 -21.56 -4.63
N PHE A 124 23.43 -20.75 -5.68
CA PHE A 124 24.25 -21.10 -6.83
C PHE A 124 25.69 -20.93 -6.38
N ASN A 125 26.20 -22.05 -5.88
CA ASN A 125 27.49 -22.19 -5.25
C ASN A 125 28.57 -21.72 -6.23
N SER A 126 29.21 -20.60 -5.91
CA SER A 126 30.36 -20.09 -6.64
C SER A 126 31.60 -20.87 -6.17
N GLU A 127 31.63 -22.18 -6.41
CA GLU A 127 32.79 -23.06 -6.20
C GLU A 127 33.34 -23.58 -7.54
N SER A 128 33.57 -22.68 -8.49
CA SER A 128 34.23 -22.99 -9.77
C SER A 128 35.40 -22.04 -10.07
N GLY A 129 36.07 -21.56 -9.02
CA GLY A 129 37.24 -20.66 -9.14
C GLY A 129 38.54 -21.17 -8.49
N THR A 130 38.49 -22.19 -7.64
CA THR A 130 39.66 -22.55 -6.80
C THR A 130 40.54 -23.65 -7.41
N ASP A 131 40.03 -24.49 -8.31
CA ASP A 131 40.78 -25.65 -8.84
C ASP A 131 41.75 -25.31 -9.99
N SER A 132 41.70 -24.10 -10.53
CA SER A 132 42.57 -23.73 -11.65
C SER A 132 43.98 -23.30 -11.23
N ASN A 133 44.19 -22.93 -9.95
CA ASN A 133 45.50 -22.53 -9.42
C ASN A 133 46.32 -23.70 -8.85
N ALA A 134 45.71 -24.86 -8.56
CA ALA A 134 46.43 -26.04 -8.07
C ALA A 134 47.17 -26.82 -9.18
N ARG A 135 46.97 -26.47 -10.46
CA ARG A 135 47.62 -27.12 -11.60
C ARG A 135 48.92 -26.44 -12.07
N LEU A 136 49.28 -25.28 -11.52
CA LEU A 136 50.47 -24.52 -11.95
C LEU A 136 51.66 -24.61 -10.97
N GLU A 137 51.50 -25.25 -9.81
CA GLU A 137 52.60 -25.48 -8.86
C GLU A 137 53.19 -26.90 -8.92
N GLY A 138 52.88 -27.64 -10.00
CA GLY A 138 53.09 -29.07 -10.05
C GLY A 138 53.72 -29.65 -11.31
N TYR A 139 54.48 -28.89 -12.12
CA TYR A 139 55.50 -29.37 -13.09
C TYR A 139 56.35 -28.26 -13.68
#